data_AF-A0A4P8S5P9-F1
#
_entry.id   AF-A0A4P8S5P9-F1
#
_cell.length_a   1.000
_cell.length_b   1.000
_cell.length_c   1.000
_cell.angle_alpha   90.00
_cell.angle_beta   90.00
_cell.angle_gamma   90.00
#
_symmetry.space_group_name_H-M   'P 1'
#
loop_
_entity.id
_entity.type
_entity.pdbx_description
1 polymer ?
#
loop_
_entity_poly.entity_id
_entity_poly.type
_entity_poly.pdbx_seq_one_letter_code
_entity_poly.pdbx_strand_id
1 'polypeptide(L)'
;MIEDLFELYDLLIKKERTMNDTLQIVSSVKGNQFLEEIIIRTEKLIVKSFGGQEVHWLEINQFTDAFFQYRQSFITKERLISIIKKIIG
;
A
#
# COMPACT_ATOMS: atom_id res chain seq x y z
N MET A 1 16.62 -1.39 -3.35
CA MET A 1 15.75 -0.18 -3.43
C MET A 1 14.29 -0.55 -3.56
N ILE A 2 13.84 -1.23 -4.63
CA ILE A 2 12.42 -1.58 -4.76
C ILE A 2 11.99 -2.69 -3.79
N GLU A 3 12.86 -3.67 -3.56
CA GLU A 3 12.65 -4.71 -2.54
C GLU A 3 12.53 -4.09 -1.15
N ASP A 4 13.46 -3.21 -0.77
CA ASP A 4 13.42 -2.46 0.50
C ASP A 4 12.12 -1.65 0.68
N LEU A 5 11.56 -1.08 -0.41
CA LEU A 5 10.28 -0.39 -0.37
C LEU A 5 9.11 -1.34 -0.11
N PHE A 6 9.14 -2.54 -0.69
CA PHE A 6 8.14 -3.58 -0.41
C PHE A 6 8.26 -4.12 1.01
N GLU A 7 9.48 -4.34 1.52
CA GLU A 7 9.70 -4.73 2.92
C GLU A 7 9.18 -3.67 3.90
N LEU A 8 9.45 -2.39 3.62
CA LEU A 8 8.89 -1.27 4.39
C LEU A 8 7.36 -1.27 4.32
N TYR A 9 6.80 -1.46 3.13
CA TYR A 9 5.35 -1.49 2.93
C TYR A 9 4.69 -2.61 3.73
N ASP A 10 5.23 -3.83 3.67
CA ASP A 10 4.73 -4.98 4.42
C ASP A 10 4.82 -4.76 5.94
N LEU A 11 5.91 -4.13 6.42
CA LEU A 11 6.06 -3.75 7.82
C LEU A 11 4.98 -2.75 8.26
N LEU A 12 4.70 -1.73 7.44
CA LEU A 12 3.68 -0.72 7.74
C LEU A 12 2.28 -1.32 7.78
N ILE A 13 1.94 -2.20 6.83
CA ILE A 13 0.67 -2.94 6.81
C ILE A 13 0.52 -3.79 8.08
N LYS A 14 1.57 -4.50 8.48
CA LYS A 14 1.56 -5.30 9.71
C LYS A 14 1.34 -4.43 10.96
N LYS A 15 1.99 -3.26 11.02
CA LYS A 15 1.83 -2.31 12.12
C LYS A 15 0.42 -1.74 12.17
N GLU A 16 -0.15 -1.42 11.02
CA GLU A 16 -1.52 -0.90 10.91
C GLU A 16 -2.54 -1.90 11.42
N ARG A 17 -2.46 -3.16 10.96
CA ARG A 17 -3.30 -4.25 11.46
C ARG A 17 -3.19 -4.41 12.97
N THR A 18 -1.97 -4.54 13.49
CA THR A 18 -1.72 -4.73 14.93
C THR A 18 -2.35 -3.62 15.78
N MET A 19 -2.25 -2.37 15.31
CA MET A 19 -2.75 -1.23 16.03
C MET A 19 -4.28 -1.07 15.86
N ASN A 20 -4.84 -1.41 14.71
CA ASN A 20 -6.29 -1.51 14.53
C ASN A 20 -6.89 -2.58 15.46
N ASP A 21 -6.26 -3.74 15.58
CA ASP A 21 -6.66 -4.79 16.53
C ASP A 21 -6.60 -4.28 17.98
N THR A 22 -5.53 -3.55 18.33
CA THR A 22 -5.39 -2.94 19.66
C THR A 22 -6.48 -1.90 19.92
N LEU A 23 -6.80 -1.05 18.96
CA LEU A 23 -7.84 -0.02 19.05
C LEU A 23 -9.24 -0.63 19.25
N GLN A 24 -9.51 -1.75 18.56
CA GLN A 24 -10.74 -2.53 18.78
C GLN A 24 -10.84 -3.04 20.21
N ILE A 25 -9.74 -3.55 20.78
CA ILE A 25 -9.71 -4.02 22.18
C ILE A 25 -9.98 -2.87 23.17
N VAL A 26 -9.38 -1.70 22.96
CA VAL A 26 -9.50 -0.57 23.90
C VAL A 26 -10.72 0.33 23.64
N SER A 27 -11.67 -0.10 22.80
CA SER A 27 -12.91 0.64 22.48
C SER A 27 -12.67 2.06 21.95
N SER A 28 -11.53 2.31 21.32
CA SER A 28 -11.19 3.60 20.73
C SER A 28 -11.37 3.54 19.21
N VAL A 29 -12.26 4.35 18.68
CA VAL A 29 -12.71 4.30 17.27
C VAL A 29 -11.75 5.04 16.31
N LYS A 30 -10.73 5.74 16.83
CA LYS A 30 -9.84 6.54 15.97
C LYS A 30 -8.69 5.69 15.42
N GLY A 31 -8.80 5.32 14.14
CA GLY A 31 -7.67 4.86 13.33
C GLY A 31 -6.52 5.89 13.30
N ASN A 32 -5.32 5.44 12.96
CA ASN A 32 -4.12 6.28 12.96
C ASN A 32 -3.87 6.88 11.57
N GLN A 33 -4.33 8.12 11.40
CA GLN A 33 -4.17 8.90 10.17
C GLN A 33 -2.71 9.06 9.75
N PHE A 34 -1.76 9.12 10.70
CA PHE A 34 -0.34 9.25 10.39
C PHE A 34 0.22 7.99 9.74
N LEU A 35 -0.15 6.80 10.25
CA LEU A 35 0.31 5.54 9.67
C LEU A 35 -0.28 5.31 8.27
N GLU A 36 -1.55 5.65 8.09
CA GLU A 36 -2.21 5.61 6.78
C GLU A 36 -1.52 6.53 5.76
N GLU A 37 -1.14 7.74 6.18
CA GLU A 37 -0.39 8.66 5.32
C GLU A 37 0.98 8.10 4.91
N ILE A 38 1.70 7.43 5.83
CA ILE A 38 2.99 6.80 5.52
C ILE A 38 2.81 5.63 4.54
N ILE A 39 1.75 4.82 4.71
CA ILE A 39 1.39 3.74 3.79
C ILE A 39 1.18 4.33 2.39
N ILE A 40 0.34 5.36 2.25
CA ILE A 40 0.07 6.02 0.97
C ILE A 40 1.35 6.61 0.34
N ARG A 41 2.21 7.26 1.14
CA ARG A 41 3.50 7.79 0.65
C ARG A 41 4.39 6.66 0.14
N THR A 42 4.41 5.51 0.82
CA THR A 42 5.19 4.34 0.41
C THR A 42 4.67 3.74 -0.89
N GLU A 43 3.34 3.63 -1.07
CA GLU A 43 2.73 3.22 -2.34
C GLU A 43 3.13 4.12 -3.51
N LYS A 44 3.07 5.45 -3.30
CA LYS A 44 3.50 6.44 -4.30
C LYS A 44 4.99 6.28 -4.64
N LEU A 45 5.84 5.99 -3.65
CA LEU A 45 7.26 5.73 -3.88
C LEU A 45 7.50 4.44 -4.66
N ILE A 46 6.74 3.38 -4.39
CA ILE A 46 6.78 2.14 -5.18
C ILE A 46 6.43 2.45 -6.64
N VAL A 47 5.33 3.15 -6.91
CA VAL A 47 4.96 3.54 -8.28
C VAL A 47 6.05 4.38 -8.95
N LYS A 48 6.61 5.37 -8.25
CA LYS A 48 7.72 6.20 -8.77
C LYS A 48 8.98 5.37 -9.05
N SER A 49 9.27 4.35 -8.26
CA SER A 49 10.44 3.47 -8.47
C SER A 49 10.32 2.61 -9.73
N PHE A 50 9.10 2.40 -10.23
CA PHE A 50 8.84 1.79 -11.54
C PHE A 50 8.82 2.80 -12.70
N GLY A 51 9.17 4.07 -12.47
CA GLY A 51 9.11 5.14 -13.48
C GLY A 51 7.73 5.81 -13.58
N GLY A 52 6.79 5.47 -12.69
CA GLY A 52 5.46 6.03 -12.67
C GLY A 52 5.39 7.44 -12.07
N GLN A 53 4.17 7.98 -12.05
CA GLN A 53 3.83 9.33 -11.57
C GLN A 53 2.60 9.23 -10.67
N GLU A 54 2.23 10.33 -10.03
CA GLU A 54 1.07 10.36 -9.12
C GLU A 54 -0.25 9.98 -9.83
N VAL A 55 -0.40 10.34 -11.11
CA VAL A 55 -1.54 9.92 -11.93
C VAL A 55 -1.64 8.39 -12.06
N HIS A 56 -0.51 7.70 -12.21
CA HIS A 56 -0.49 6.23 -12.28
C HIS A 56 -0.86 5.60 -10.93
N TRP A 57 -0.42 6.19 -9.80
CA TRP A 57 -0.85 5.73 -8.47
C TRP A 57 -2.36 5.93 -8.26
N LEU A 58 -2.92 7.05 -8.74
CA LEU A 58 -4.36 7.29 -8.72
C LEU A 58 -5.09 6.25 -9.56
N GLU A 59 -4.62 5.96 -10.77
CA GLU A 59 -5.22 4.97 -11.66
C GLU A 59 -5.21 3.56 -11.04
N ILE A 60 -4.07 3.15 -10.48
CA ILE A 60 -3.94 1.88 -9.76
C ILE A 60 -4.99 1.78 -8.65
N ASN A 61 -5.15 2.82 -7.82
CA ASN A 61 -6.08 2.77 -6.71
C ASN A 61 -7.55 2.91 -7.15
N GLN A 62 -7.87 3.76 -8.13
CA GLN A 62 -9.26 4.01 -8.52
C GLN A 62 -9.87 2.91 -9.38
N PHE A 63 -9.08 2.26 -10.25
CA PHE A 63 -9.61 1.30 -11.21
C PHE A 63 -9.28 -0.15 -10.90
N THR A 64 -8.16 -0.39 -10.21
CA THR A 64 -7.72 -1.75 -9.90
C THR A 64 -7.71 -2.08 -8.43
N ASP A 65 -7.74 -1.08 -7.54
CA ASP A 65 -7.55 -1.26 -6.10
C ASP A 65 -6.32 -2.11 -5.76
N ALA A 66 -5.29 -2.16 -6.61
CA ALA A 66 -4.27 -3.22 -6.53
C ALA A 66 -3.47 -3.17 -5.21
N PHE A 67 -3.18 -1.97 -4.70
CA PHE A 67 -2.53 -1.82 -3.39
C PHE A 67 -3.43 -2.30 -2.26
N PHE A 68 -4.73 -2.00 -2.31
CA PHE A 68 -5.70 -2.52 -1.35
C PHE A 68 -5.80 -4.05 -1.43
N GLN A 69 -5.90 -4.61 -2.64
CA GLN A 69 -5.94 -6.06 -2.84
C GLN A 69 -4.69 -6.75 -2.32
N TYR A 70 -3.51 -6.18 -2.54
CA TYR A 70 -2.25 -6.68 -2.00
C TYR A 70 -2.24 -6.60 -0.46
N ARG A 71 -2.68 -5.47 0.11
CA ARG A 71 -2.85 -5.27 1.56
C ARG A 71 -3.78 -6.30 2.18
N GLN A 72 -4.79 -6.79 1.48
CA GLN A 72 -5.70 -7.85 1.94
C GLN A 72 -5.24 -9.25 1.54
N SER A 73 -4.05 -9.38 0.94
CA SER A 73 -3.48 -10.64 0.46
C SER A 73 -4.35 -11.34 -0.60
N PHE A 74 -5.20 -10.59 -1.32
CA PHE A 74 -5.97 -11.10 -2.47
C PHE A 74 -5.11 -11.29 -3.73
N ILE A 75 -4.03 -10.51 -3.84
CA ILE A 75 -3.05 -10.65 -4.93
C ILE A 75 -1.64 -10.76 -4.36
N THR A 76 -0.77 -11.45 -5.09
CA THR A 76 0.65 -11.56 -4.74
C THR A 76 1.43 -10.29 -5.12
N LYS A 77 2.64 -10.17 -4.60
CA LYS A 77 3.57 -9.09 -4.96
C LYS A 77 3.83 -9.06 -6.46
N GLU A 78 4.03 -10.22 -7.09
CA GLU A 78 4.29 -10.33 -8.54
C GLU A 78 3.11 -9.81 -9.35
N ARG A 79 1.88 -10.09 -8.88
CA ARG A 79 0.67 -9.60 -9.54
C ARG A 79 0.52 -8.08 -9.38
N LEU A 80 0.80 -7.54 -8.20
CA LEU A 80 0.82 -6.09 -7.97
C LEU A 80 1.85 -5.41 -8.90
N ILE A 81 3.06 -5.94 -8.97
CA ILE A 81 4.12 -5.42 -9.86
C ILE A 81 3.68 -5.48 -11.33
N SER A 82 3.04 -6.57 -11.76
CA SER A 82 2.52 -6.71 -13.12
C SER A 82 1.47 -5.65 -13.45
N ILE A 83 0.55 -5.34 -12.52
CA ILE A 83 -0.45 -4.30 -12.69
C ILE A 83 0.21 -2.93 -12.78
N ILE A 84 1.14 -2.62 -11.87
CA ILE A 84 1.86 -1.33 -11.86
C ILE A 84 2.56 -1.11 -13.20
N LYS A 85 3.33 -2.09 -13.68
CA LYS A 85 4.03 -2.01 -14.97
C LYS A 85 3.06 -1.82 -16.14
N LYS A 86 1.94 -2.53 -16.15
CA LYS A 86 0.93 -2.41 -17.21
C LYS A 86 0.31 -1.01 -17.28
N ILE A 87 0.12 -0.36 -16.14
CA ILE A 87 -0.46 0.99 -16.07
C ILE A 87 0.57 2.06 -16.45
N ILE A 88 1.83 1.88 -16.06
CA ILE A 88 2.89 2.84 -16.39
C ILE A 88 3.26 2.80 -17.89
N GLY A 89 3.22 1.62 -18.53
CA GLY A 89 3.64 1.40 -19.91
C GLY A 89 5.00 0.71 -20.00
#